data_AF-A0A0G8AY97-F1
#
_entry.id   AF-A0A0G8AY97-F1
#
_cell.length_a   1.000
_cell.length_b   1.000
_cell.length_c   1.000
_cell.angle_alpha   90.00
_cell.angle_beta   90.00
_cell.angle_gamma   90.00
#
_symmetry.space_group_name_H-M   'P 1'
#
loop_
_entity.id
_entity.type
_entity.pdbx_description
1 polymer ?
#
loop_
_entity_poly.entity_id
_entity_poly.type
_entity_poly.pdbx_seq_one_letter_code
_entity_poly.pdbx_strand_id
1 'polypeptide(L)'
;MLKSLEDGMQALLGLTPLADGGRPVRPDDLLPVLKRRNQLELEERLGATYWERVLCWATATDPAARQTQAELAQLWRIQQPSVSQTLQHLTAAGVVEALPRRGREPIQYLLTGTTRLAI
;
A
#
# COMPACT_ATOMS: atom_id res chain seq x y z
N MET A 1 28.28 10.47 0.23
CA MET A 1 26.81 10.44 0.45
C MET A 1 26.31 9.07 0.89
N LEU A 2 26.75 7.94 0.28
CA LEU A 2 26.35 6.59 0.74
C LEU A 2 26.75 6.32 2.21
N LYS A 3 27.94 6.78 2.62
CA LYS A 3 28.48 6.62 3.98
C LYS A 3 27.65 7.30 5.07
N SER A 4 27.12 8.50 4.79
CA SER A 4 26.27 9.22 5.76
C SER A 4 24.90 8.57 5.96
N LEU A 5 24.40 7.83 4.96
CA LEU A 5 23.19 7.03 5.09
C LEU A 5 23.46 5.75 5.88
N GLU A 6 24.59 5.11 5.64
CA GLU A 6 25.04 3.91 6.36
C GLU A 6 25.31 4.22 7.84
N ASP A 7 26.03 5.30 8.13
CA ASP A 7 26.31 5.78 9.49
C ASP A 7 25.02 6.17 10.22
N GLY A 8 24.07 6.81 9.51
CA GLY A 8 22.75 7.14 10.05
C GLY A 8 21.89 5.90 10.35
N MET A 9 21.94 4.88 9.49
CA MET A 9 21.26 3.60 9.72
C MET A 9 21.87 2.82 10.91
N GLN A 10 23.21 2.82 11.06
CA GLN A 10 23.86 2.15 12.18
C GLN A 10 23.51 2.79 13.53
N ALA A 11 23.43 4.13 13.57
CA ALA A 11 23.00 4.87 14.76
C ALA A 11 21.53 4.57 15.11
N LEU A 12 20.64 4.50 14.11
CA LEU A 12 19.23 4.16 14.31
C LEU A 12 19.04 2.71 14.78
N LEU A 13 19.82 1.77 14.25
CA LEU A 13 19.75 0.35 14.61
C LEU A 13 20.45 0.02 15.95
N GLY A 14 21.05 1.02 16.62
CA GLY A 14 21.80 0.84 17.86
C GLY A 14 23.01 -0.08 17.73
N LEU A 15 23.59 -0.17 16.53
CA LEU A 15 24.82 -0.92 16.27
C LEU A 15 26.07 -0.14 16.69
N THR A 16 25.90 1.13 17.06
CA THR A 16 26.89 1.97 17.72
C THR A 16 26.48 2.14 19.19
N PRO A 17 27.39 1.96 20.17
CA PRO A 17 27.06 2.22 21.56
C PRO A 17 26.82 3.73 21.72
N LEU A 18 25.55 4.13 21.83
CA LEU A 18 25.19 5.50 22.19
C LEU A 18 25.64 5.73 23.63
N ALA A 19 26.64 6.60 23.80
CA ALA A 19 26.79 7.34 25.04
C ALA A 19 25.48 8.10 25.26
N ASP A 20 24.88 7.95 26.44
CA ASP A 20 23.53 8.41 26.82
C ASP A 20 22.35 7.56 26.36
N GLY A 21 22.16 6.42 27.03
CA GLY A 21 20.89 6.00 27.66
C GLY A 21 19.63 5.78 26.80
N GLY A 22 19.66 6.10 25.51
CA GLY A 22 18.58 5.87 24.56
C GLY A 22 18.52 4.40 24.18
N ARG A 23 17.36 3.77 24.40
CA ARG A 23 17.13 2.40 23.94
C ARG A 23 17.31 2.35 22.42
N PRO A 24 18.06 1.37 21.87
CA PRO A 24 18.17 1.15 20.44
C PRO A 24 16.78 1.14 19.79
N VAL A 25 16.59 1.90 18.70
CA VAL A 25 15.34 1.86 17.96
C VAL A 25 15.24 0.49 17.32
N ARG A 26 14.24 -0.29 17.73
CA ARG A 26 14.06 -1.63 17.19
C ARG A 26 13.36 -1.53 15.84
N PRO A 27 13.57 -2.49 14.93
CA PRO A 27 12.77 -2.60 13.71
C PRO A 27 11.26 -2.58 13.99
N ASP A 28 10.83 -3.15 15.12
CA ASP A 28 9.44 -3.14 15.58
C ASP A 28 8.90 -1.72 15.88
N ASP A 29 9.79 -0.78 16.24
CA ASP A 29 9.45 0.62 16.49
C ASP A 29 9.43 1.43 15.18
N LEU A 30 10.18 1.01 14.16
CA LEU A 30 10.28 1.67 12.85
C LEU A 30 9.12 1.31 11.92
N LEU A 31 8.71 0.04 11.92
CA LEU A 31 7.62 -0.44 11.07
C LEU A 31 6.32 0.38 11.16
N PRO A 32 5.78 0.72 12.35
CA PRO A 32 4.56 1.52 12.44
C PRO A 32 4.74 2.94 11.91
N VAL A 33 5.91 3.56 12.12
CA VAL A 33 6.22 4.90 11.62
C VAL A 33 6.33 4.91 10.10
N LEU A 34 7.04 3.94 9.53
CA LEU A 34 7.20 3.78 8.08
C LEU A 34 5.86 3.44 7.41
N LYS A 35 5.07 2.55 8.02
CA LYS A 35 3.72 2.24 7.55
C LYS A 35 2.84 3.49 7.53
N ARG A 36 2.83 4.27 8.60
CA ARG A 36 2.04 5.51 8.68
C ARG A 36 2.49 6.54 7.64
N ARG A 37 3.80 6.69 7.44
CA ARG A 37 4.33 7.58 6.40
C ARG A 37 3.91 7.12 5.00
N ASN A 38 4.08 5.84 4.68
CA ASN A 38 3.67 5.29 3.38
C ASN A 38 2.16 5.43 3.15
N GLN A 39 1.35 5.30 4.19
CA GLN A 39 -0.09 5.54 4.14
C GLN A 39 -0.40 6.98 3.71
N LEU A 40 0.22 7.97 4.35
CA LEU A 40 0.02 9.39 4.05
C LEU A 40 0.50 9.74 2.64
N GLU A 41 1.66 9.24 2.23
CA GLU A 41 2.19 9.47 0.87
C GLU A 41 1.27 8.85 -0.20
N LEU A 42 0.69 7.66 0.06
CA LEU A 42 -0.31 7.06 -0.85
C LEU A 42 -1.60 7.88 -0.89
N GLU A 43 -2.12 8.30 0.26
CA GLU A 43 -3.35 9.08 0.38
C GLU A 43 -3.23 10.43 -0.34
N GLU A 44 -2.12 11.15 -0.14
CA GLU A 44 -1.86 12.43 -0.81
C GLU A 44 -1.80 12.26 -2.34
N ARG A 45 -1.12 11.21 -2.82
CA ARG A 45 -0.98 10.95 -4.25
C ARG A 45 -2.29 10.53 -4.92
N LEU A 46 -3.11 9.76 -4.23
CA LEU A 46 -4.38 9.24 -4.75
C LEU A 46 -5.52 10.25 -4.58
N GLY A 47 -5.47 11.09 -3.56
CA GLY A 47 -6.62 11.85 -3.08
C GLY A 47 -7.62 10.98 -2.30
N ALA A 48 -8.42 11.65 -1.47
CA ALA A 48 -9.30 11.03 -0.48
C ALA A 48 -10.24 9.98 -1.08
N THR A 49 -10.89 10.27 -2.21
CA THR A 49 -11.87 9.37 -2.81
C THR A 49 -11.25 8.03 -3.23
N TYR A 50 -10.11 8.04 -3.92
CA TYR A 50 -9.47 6.81 -4.37
C TYR A 50 -8.83 6.05 -3.21
N TRP A 51 -8.30 6.77 -2.23
CA TRP A 51 -7.79 6.19 -1.00
C TRP A 51 -8.87 5.45 -0.20
N GLU A 52 -10.06 6.03 -0.05
CA GLU A 52 -11.21 5.37 0.59
C GLU A 52 -11.60 4.07 -0.12
N ARG A 53 -11.51 4.02 -1.47
CA ARG A 53 -11.78 2.79 -2.24
C ARG A 53 -10.78 1.68 -1.94
N VAL A 54 -9.51 2.04 -1.79
CA VAL A 54 -8.42 1.12 -1.44
C VAL A 54 -8.61 0.58 -0.02
N LEU A 55 -8.90 1.47 0.94
CA LEU A 55 -9.21 1.07 2.31
C LEU A 55 -10.44 0.17 2.37
N CYS A 56 -11.52 0.52 1.67
CA CYS A 56 -12.74 -0.28 1.61
C CYS A 56 -12.45 -1.69 1.08
N TRP A 57 -11.62 -1.82 0.04
CA TRP A 57 -11.15 -3.13 -0.45
C TRP A 57 -10.36 -3.89 0.62
N ALA A 58 -9.31 -3.28 1.16
CA ALA A 58 -8.41 -3.94 2.11
C ALA A 58 -9.06 -4.31 3.45
N THR A 59 -10.14 -3.63 3.83
CA THR A 59 -10.87 -3.89 5.08
C THR A 59 -12.03 -4.85 4.91
N ALA A 60 -12.73 -4.81 3.78
CA ALA A 60 -13.86 -5.70 3.52
C ALA A 60 -13.42 -7.12 3.14
N THR A 61 -12.21 -7.27 2.59
CA THR A 61 -11.64 -8.54 2.15
C THR A 61 -10.19 -8.65 2.57
N ASP A 62 -9.61 -9.86 2.54
CA ASP A 62 -8.16 -10.02 2.67
C ASP A 62 -7.45 -9.11 1.63
N PRO A 63 -6.50 -8.24 2.02
CA PRO A 63 -5.74 -7.41 1.09
C PRO A 63 -5.05 -8.20 -0.03
N ALA A 64 -4.78 -9.50 0.18
CA ALA A 64 -4.24 -10.40 -0.83
C ALA A 64 -5.31 -11.07 -1.72
N ALA A 65 -6.59 -10.88 -1.43
CA ALA A 65 -7.69 -11.42 -2.21
C ALA A 65 -7.76 -10.77 -3.60
N ARG A 66 -8.00 -11.61 -4.60
CA ARG A 66 -8.23 -11.20 -5.98
C ARG A 66 -9.69 -10.80 -6.13
N GLN A 67 -9.95 -9.72 -6.84
CA GLN A 67 -11.30 -9.23 -7.12
C GLN A 67 -11.49 -8.96 -8.61
N THR A 68 -12.70 -9.19 -9.09
CA THR A 68 -13.14 -8.81 -10.43
C THR A 68 -13.75 -7.41 -10.40
N GLN A 69 -13.92 -6.77 -11.58
CA GLN A 69 -14.64 -5.50 -11.65
C GLN A 69 -16.07 -5.59 -11.12
N ALA A 70 -16.74 -6.74 -11.29
CA ALA A 70 -18.11 -6.92 -10.81
C ALA A 70 -18.18 -6.93 -9.28
N GLU A 71 -17.26 -7.63 -8.62
CA GLU A 71 -17.16 -7.64 -7.16
C GLU A 71 -16.80 -6.26 -6.61
N LEU A 72 -15.86 -5.55 -7.25
CA LEU A 72 -15.51 -4.19 -6.87
C LEU A 72 -16.65 -3.18 -7.10
N ALA A 73 -17.47 -3.37 -8.14
CA ALA A 73 -18.68 -2.56 -8.35
C ALA A 73 -19.65 -2.70 -7.16
N GLN A 74 -19.84 -3.92 -6.68
CA GLN A 74 -20.71 -4.20 -5.54
C GLN A 74 -20.12 -3.66 -4.24
N LEU A 75 -18.82 -3.89 -4.02
CA LEU A 75 -18.11 -3.41 -2.83
C LEU A 75 -18.16 -1.89 -2.71
N TRP A 76 -17.84 -1.19 -3.80
CA TRP A 76 -17.80 0.27 -3.82
C TRP A 76 -19.18 0.90 -4.03
N ARG A 77 -20.19 0.10 -4.40
CA ARG A 77 -21.56 0.53 -4.70
C ARG A 77 -21.58 1.60 -5.80
N ILE A 78 -20.79 1.39 -6.86
CA ILE A 78 -20.70 2.30 -8.01
C ILE A 78 -21.00 1.56 -9.31
N GLN A 79 -21.30 2.32 -10.36
CA GLN A 79 -21.59 1.76 -11.68
C GLN A 79 -20.31 1.27 -12.38
N GLN A 80 -20.46 0.29 -13.28
CA GLN A 80 -19.34 -0.33 -13.99
C GLN A 80 -18.39 0.65 -14.72
N PRO A 81 -18.86 1.69 -15.42
CA PRO A 81 -17.97 2.67 -16.04
C PRO A 81 -17.06 3.36 -15.01
N SER A 82 -17.61 3.69 -13.83
CA SER A 82 -16.87 4.30 -12.72
C SER A 82 -15.87 3.33 -12.09
N VAL A 83 -16.19 2.03 -12.04
CA VAL A 83 -15.22 0.98 -11.60
C VAL A 83 -14.04 0.92 -12.56
N SER A 84 -14.28 0.87 -13.86
CA SER A 84 -13.20 0.83 -14.86
C SER A 84 -12.31 2.07 -14.78
N GLN A 85 -12.88 3.27 -14.65
CA GLN A 85 -12.12 4.50 -14.47
C GLN A 85 -11.31 4.49 -13.16
N THR A 86 -11.91 4.00 -12.08
CA THR A 86 -11.24 3.86 -10.78
C THR A 86 -10.04 2.92 -10.87
N LEU A 87 -10.23 1.74 -11.49
CA LEU A 87 -9.15 0.77 -11.67
C LEU A 87 -8.05 1.29 -12.58
N GLN A 88 -8.37 2.00 -13.65
CA GLN A 88 -7.37 2.65 -14.49
C GLN A 88 -6.51 3.63 -13.68
N HIS A 89 -7.13 4.46 -12.85
CA HIS A 89 -6.42 5.41 -12.00
C HIS A 89 -5.53 4.69 -10.96
N LEU A 90 -6.08 3.69 -10.27
CA LEU A 90 -5.35 2.93 -9.25
C LEU A 90 -4.20 2.10 -9.84
N THR A 91 -4.36 1.56 -11.05
CA THR A 91 -3.28 0.85 -11.76
C THR A 91 -2.21 1.81 -12.25
N ALA A 92 -2.57 2.98 -12.79
CA ALA A 92 -1.61 4.01 -13.15
C ALA A 92 -0.80 4.51 -11.94
N ALA A 93 -1.43 4.56 -10.76
CA ALA A 93 -0.76 4.90 -9.50
C ALA A 93 0.07 3.75 -8.89
N GLY A 94 0.11 2.56 -9.51
CA GLY A 94 0.83 1.38 -9.01
C GLY A 94 0.23 0.76 -7.76
N VAL A 95 -1.04 1.07 -7.47
CA VAL A 95 -1.73 0.63 -6.25
C VAL A 95 -2.43 -0.71 -6.46
N VAL A 96 -2.93 -0.92 -7.68
CA VAL A 96 -3.65 -2.12 -8.11
C VAL A 96 -2.97 -2.72 -9.33
N GLU A 97 -2.82 -4.03 -9.34
CA GLU A 97 -2.32 -4.78 -10.49
C GLU A 97 -3.44 -5.60 -11.12
N ALA A 98 -3.57 -5.50 -12.45
CA ALA A 98 -4.46 -6.35 -13.23
C ALA A 98 -3.73 -7.66 -13.58
N LEU A 99 -4.33 -8.79 -13.22
CA LEU A 99 -3.75 -10.11 -13.49
C LEU A 99 -3.97 -10.52 -14.95
N PRO A 100 -3.03 -11.32 -15.52
CA PRO A 100 -3.18 -11.86 -16.87
C PRO A 100 -4.49 -12.64 -17.00
N ARG A 101 -5.26 -12.32 -18.05
CA ARG A 101 -6.54 -12.99 -18.32
C ARG A 101 -6.32 -14.45 -18.69
N ARG A 102 -6.98 -15.37 -18.01
CA ARG A 102 -6.99 -16.79 -18.35
C ARG A 102 -8.23 -17.14 -19.17
N GLY A 103 -8.06 -17.26 -20.48
CA GLY A 103 -9.13 -17.65 -21.40
C GLY A 103 -10.33 -16.69 -21.38
N ARG A 104 -11.52 -17.20 -21.09
CA ARG A 104 -12.77 -16.42 -21.06
C ARG A 104 -13.08 -15.79 -19.70
N GLU A 105 -12.29 -16.10 -18.67
CA GLU A 105 -12.54 -15.61 -17.30
C GLU A 105 -12.47 -14.07 -17.24
N PRO A 106 -13.22 -13.44 -16.30
CA PRO A 106 -13.08 -12.01 -16.03
C PRO A 106 -11.66 -11.66 -15.59
N ILE A 107 -11.22 -10.45 -15.91
CA ILE A 107 -9.94 -9.93 -15.41
C ILE A 107 -10.05 -9.79 -13.89
N GLN A 108 -9.05 -10.34 -13.20
CA GLN A 108 -8.88 -10.23 -11.76
C GLN A 108 -7.87 -9.13 -11.44
N TYR A 109 -8.04 -8.48 -10.30
CA TYR A 109 -7.22 -7.40 -9.82
C TYR A 109 -6.77 -7.71 -8.39
N LEU A 110 -5.59 -7.23 -8.00
CA LEU A 110 -5.11 -7.30 -6.62
C LEU A 110 -4.51 -5.97 -6.17
N LEU A 111 -4.51 -5.73 -4.86
CA LEU A 111 -3.67 -4.68 -4.27
C LEU A 111 -2.19 -5.08 -4.36
N THR A 112 -1.35 -4.16 -4.81
CA THR A 112 0.09 -4.41 -4.94
C THR A 112 0.75 -4.61 -3.57
N GLY A 113 1.93 -5.24 -3.56
CA GLY A 113 2.69 -5.46 -2.31
C GLY A 113 2.95 -4.16 -1.54
N THR A 114 3.31 -3.08 -2.25
CA THR A 114 3.55 -1.75 -1.67
C THR A 114 2.31 -1.17 -1.01
N THR A 115 1.15 -1.33 -1.64
CA THR A 115 -0.15 -0.90 -1.09
C THR A 115 -0.49 -1.69 0.17
N ARG A 116 -0.31 -3.01 0.15
CA ARG A 116 -0.59 -3.86 1.32
C ARG A 116 0.32 -3.57 2.50
N LEU A 117 1.56 -3.14 2.27
CA LEU A 117 2.47 -2.72 3.34
C LEU A 117 2.09 -1.36 3.96
N ALA A 118 1.29 -0.55 3.27
CA ALA A 118 0.80 0.74 3.74
C ALA A 118 -0.54 0.66 4.49
N ILE A 119 -1.21 -0.50 4.49
CA ILE A 119 -2.55 -0.71 5.08
C ILE A 119 -2.46 -1.72 6.23
#